data_AF-A0A328EED2-F1
#
_entry.id   AF-A0A328EED2-F1
#
_cell.length_a   1.000
_cell.length_b   1.000
_cell.length_c   1.000
_cell.angle_alpha   90.00
_cell.angle_beta   90.00
_cell.angle_gamma   90.00
#
_symmetry.space_group_name_H-M   'P 1'
#
loop_
_entity.id
_entity.type
_entity.pdbx_description
1 polymer ?
#
loop_
_entity_poly.entity_id
_entity_poly.type
_entity_poly.pdbx_seq_one_letter_code
_entity_poly.pdbx_strand_id
1 'polypeptide(L)'
;MKKIAFRHSRSGFTLIELLVGMTIFSIAITSIFLLLESTMKSVRISRNEVIVSNLLREQLELVRNVRDANLAKGAAWNVARIDDGAETNFSSGTFLIENDFSTNVTKFGNDSTGNFSILESPVKIKKANFSSDEIEKKFQESQLCFDDYNRYIRCDGDTHRTQSGTTFASYTNIFPMYFGSGATGTTTIVDENDNPQGFILDARVIVRDGNVYREYDAKTAITDWQR
;
A
#
# COMPACT_ATOMS: atom_id res chain seq x y z
N MET A 1 61.05 24.48 -60.53
CA MET A 1 60.35 23.67 -59.50
C MET A 1 58.85 23.80 -59.72
N LYS A 2 58.17 22.71 -60.13
CA LYS A 2 56.75 22.73 -60.51
C LYS A 2 55.93 22.29 -59.29
N LYS A 3 55.19 23.21 -58.67
CA LYS A 3 54.27 22.90 -57.57
C LYS A 3 53.07 22.13 -58.14
N ILE A 4 52.95 20.86 -57.79
CA ILE A 4 51.79 20.03 -58.11
C ILE A 4 50.68 20.42 -57.12
N ALA A 5 49.67 21.16 -57.58
CA ALA A 5 48.49 21.47 -56.78
C ALA A 5 47.43 20.39 -57.01
N PHE A 6 47.09 19.64 -55.96
CA PHE A 6 46.04 18.63 -55.99
C PHE A 6 44.68 19.34 -56.06
N ARG A 7 44.00 19.30 -57.22
CA ARG A 7 42.63 19.82 -57.36
C ARG A 7 41.67 18.85 -56.67
N HIS A 8 41.05 19.29 -55.58
CA HIS A 8 39.97 18.55 -54.91
C HIS A 8 38.72 18.56 -55.81
N SER A 9 38.43 17.42 -56.45
CA SER A 9 37.20 17.25 -57.22
C SER A 9 36.00 17.28 -56.26
N ARG A 10 35.06 18.19 -56.50
CA ARG A 10 33.75 18.25 -55.82
C ARG A 10 32.70 17.59 -56.72
N SER A 11 32.55 16.28 -56.68
CA SER A 11 31.28 15.60 -57.00
C SER A 11 31.41 14.10 -56.83
N GLY A 12 30.63 13.54 -55.91
CA GLY A 12 30.52 12.10 -55.68
C GLY A 12 30.57 11.80 -54.19
N PHE A 13 29.39 11.78 -53.56
CA PHE A 13 29.23 11.21 -52.22
C PHE A 13 29.78 9.78 -52.26
N THR A 14 30.76 9.47 -51.43
CA THR A 14 31.41 8.15 -51.52
C THR A 14 30.52 7.10 -50.86
N LEU A 15 30.46 5.88 -51.41
CA LEU A 15 29.71 4.76 -50.81
C LEU A 15 30.11 4.52 -49.34
N ILE A 16 31.40 4.73 -49.03
CA ILE A 16 31.94 4.59 -47.69
C ILE A 16 31.42 5.66 -46.72
N GLU A 17 31.24 6.90 -47.18
CA GLU A 17 30.67 8.00 -46.37
C GLU A 17 29.20 7.73 -46.03
N LEU A 18 28.44 7.13 -46.96
CA LEU A 18 27.05 6.72 -46.71
C LEU A 18 26.97 5.56 -45.71
N LEU A 19 27.85 4.56 -45.84
CA LEU A 19 27.93 3.45 -44.88
C LEU A 19 28.28 3.95 -43.47
N VAL A 20 29.29 4.82 -43.35
CA VAL A 20 29.67 5.41 -42.07
C VAL A 20 28.56 6.29 -41.50
N GLY A 21 27.87 7.06 -42.34
CA GLY A 21 26.71 7.85 -41.93
C GLY A 21 25.58 6.97 -41.38
N MET A 22 25.26 5.87 -42.06
CA MET A 22 24.23 4.93 -41.63
C MET A 22 24.57 4.21 -40.33
N THR A 23 25.84 3.84 -40.11
CA THR A 23 26.25 3.19 -38.85
C THR A 23 26.15 4.15 -37.67
N ILE A 24 26.62 5.39 -37.81
CA ILE A 24 26.51 6.42 -36.78
C ILE A 24 25.03 6.71 -36.49
N PHE A 25 24.20 6.84 -37.53
CA PHE A 25 22.77 7.06 -37.39
C PHE A 25 22.07 5.91 -36.66
N SER A 26 22.43 4.66 -36.97
CA SER A 26 21.87 3.48 -36.31
C SER A 26 22.22 3.43 -34.82
N ILE A 27 23.46 3.77 -34.47
CA ILE A 27 23.90 3.87 -33.07
C ILE A 27 23.10 4.97 -32.35
N ALA A 28 22.99 6.15 -32.95
CA ALA A 28 22.26 7.28 -32.37
C ALA A 28 20.78 6.93 -32.10
N ILE A 29 20.11 6.30 -33.06
CA ILE A 29 18.73 5.85 -32.89
C ILE A 29 18.61 4.82 -31.77
N THR A 30 19.52 3.85 -31.70
CA THR A 30 19.51 2.82 -30.65
C THR A 30 19.66 3.44 -29.27
N SER A 31 20.57 4.41 -29.11
CA SER A 31 20.75 5.15 -27.86
C SER A 31 19.48 5.89 -27.43
N ILE A 32 18.78 6.53 -28.38
CA ILE A 32 17.51 7.22 -28.09
C ILE A 32 16.43 6.21 -27.65
N PHE A 33 16.35 5.04 -28.29
CA PHE A 33 15.39 4.00 -27.91
C PHE A 33 15.64 3.47 -26.49
N LEU A 34 16.89 3.21 -26.12
CA LEU A 34 17.24 2.76 -24.76
C LEU A 34 16.92 3.83 -23.71
N LEU A 35 17.14 5.10 -24.04
CA LEU A 35 16.78 6.22 -23.16
C LEU A 35 15.25 6.32 -22.98
N LEU A 36 14.49 6.12 -24.06
CA LEU A 36 13.02 6.12 -24.01
C LEU A 36 12.50 4.98 -23.13
N GLU A 37 13.05 3.77 -23.27
CA GLU A 37 12.67 2.62 -22.46
C GLU A 37 12.92 2.86 -20.96
N SER A 38 14.11 3.38 -20.61
CA SER A 38 14.44 3.71 -19.21
C SER A 38 13.54 4.81 -18.64
N THR A 39 13.21 5.83 -19.45
CA THR A 39 12.29 6.90 -19.08
C THR A 39 10.88 6.35 -18.83
N MET A 40 10.36 5.50 -19.71
CA MET A 40 9.05 4.88 -19.55
C MET A 40 8.97 4.01 -18.29
N LYS A 41 10.04 3.28 -17.96
CA LYS A 41 10.14 2.53 -16.72
C LYS A 41 10.13 3.45 -15.49
N SER A 42 10.87 4.55 -15.53
CA SER A 42 10.89 5.54 -14.45
C SER A 42 9.52 6.17 -14.21
N VAL A 43 8.79 6.52 -15.28
CA VAL A 43 7.41 7.04 -15.18
C VAL A 43 6.47 6.03 -14.51
N ARG A 44 6.57 4.74 -14.85
CA ARG A 44 5.76 3.69 -14.22
C ARG A 44 6.07 3.55 -12.73
N ILE A 45 7.35 3.56 -12.35
CA ILE A 45 7.77 3.49 -10.94
C ILE A 45 7.23 4.70 -10.18
N SER A 46 7.42 5.91 -10.71
CA SER A 46 6.94 7.14 -10.08
C SER A 46 5.41 7.14 -9.91
N ARG A 47 4.67 6.68 -10.92
CA ARG A 47 3.21 6.50 -10.81
C ARG A 47 2.85 5.51 -9.69
N ASN A 48 3.54 4.38 -9.62
CA ASN A 48 3.28 3.37 -8.60
C ASN A 48 3.60 3.89 -7.19
N GLU A 49 4.66 4.67 -7.01
CA GLU A 49 5.00 5.30 -5.72
C GLU A 49 3.91 6.24 -5.21
N VAL A 50 3.30 7.03 -6.11
CA VAL A 50 2.16 7.89 -5.75
C VAL A 50 0.95 7.06 -5.31
N ILE A 51 0.64 5.99 -6.05
CA ILE A 51 -0.46 5.06 -5.69
C ILE A 51 -0.18 4.40 -4.34
N VAL A 52 1.02 3.87 -4.15
CA VAL A 52 1.46 3.24 -2.90
C VAL A 52 1.37 4.21 -1.73
N SER A 53 1.82 5.46 -1.89
CA SER A 53 1.75 6.46 -0.81
C SER A 53 0.31 6.76 -0.42
N ASN A 54 -0.60 6.85 -1.40
CA ASN A 54 -2.02 7.06 -1.13
C ASN A 54 -2.66 5.84 -0.44
N LEU A 55 -2.39 4.62 -0.91
CA LEU A 55 -2.89 3.39 -0.29
C LEU A 55 -2.38 3.26 1.15
N LEU A 56 -1.09 3.50 1.40
CA LEU A 56 -0.51 3.47 2.74
C LEU A 56 -1.18 4.49 3.67
N ARG A 57 -1.38 5.73 3.19
CA ARG A 57 -2.10 6.76 3.97
C ARG A 57 -3.53 6.33 4.26
N GLU A 58 -4.25 5.84 3.26
CA GLU A 58 -5.63 5.39 3.42
C GLU A 58 -5.74 4.31 4.50
N GLN A 59 -4.87 3.29 4.49
CA GLN A 59 -4.87 2.24 5.52
C GLN A 59 -4.72 2.81 6.94
N LEU A 60 -3.82 3.78 7.13
CA LEU A 60 -3.63 4.43 8.43
C LEU A 60 -4.82 5.30 8.83
N GLU A 61 -5.40 6.04 7.88
CA GLU A 61 -6.57 6.89 8.12
C GLU A 61 -7.83 6.07 8.43
N LEU A 62 -8.00 4.90 7.82
CA LEU A 62 -9.13 4.01 8.14
C LEU A 62 -9.10 3.55 9.60
N VAL A 63 -7.92 3.16 10.11
CA VAL A 63 -7.81 2.77 11.53
C VAL A 63 -8.01 3.97 12.46
N ARG A 64 -7.48 5.15 12.09
CA ARG A 64 -7.73 6.39 12.84
C ARG A 64 -9.20 6.77 12.87
N ASN A 65 -9.91 6.61 11.75
CA ASN A 65 -11.34 6.87 11.65
C ASN A 65 -12.15 5.99 12.61
N VAL A 66 -11.82 4.69 12.71
CA VAL A 66 -12.45 3.79 13.69
C VAL A 66 -12.24 4.30 15.12
N ARG A 67 -11.00 4.64 15.48
CA ARG A 67 -10.69 5.22 16.80
C ARG A 67 -11.48 6.50 17.06
N ASP A 68 -11.44 7.45 16.13
CA ASP A 68 -12.04 8.77 16.29
C ASP A 68 -13.56 8.68 16.38
N ALA A 69 -14.18 7.79 15.60
CA ALA A 69 -15.60 7.50 15.69
C ALA A 69 -16.00 6.96 17.07
N ASN A 70 -15.19 6.06 17.64
CA ASN A 70 -15.44 5.51 18.97
C ASN A 70 -15.34 6.58 20.06
N LEU A 71 -14.25 7.35 20.02
CA LEU A 71 -14.01 8.45 20.96
C LEU A 71 -15.11 9.51 20.92
N ALA A 72 -15.58 9.87 19.72
CA ALA A 72 -16.66 10.84 19.54
C ALA A 72 -18.00 10.38 20.14
N LYS A 73 -18.16 9.08 20.39
CA LYS A 73 -19.36 8.47 21.00
C LYS A 73 -19.14 7.96 22.42
N GLY A 74 -17.94 8.11 22.97
CA GLY A 74 -17.60 7.63 24.32
C GLY A 74 -17.45 6.11 24.41
N ALA A 75 -17.28 5.42 23.28
CA ALA A 75 -16.88 4.02 23.26
C ALA A 75 -15.37 3.89 23.51
N ALA A 76 -14.91 2.67 23.83
CA ALA A 76 -13.48 2.42 24.01
C ALA A 76 -12.71 2.74 22.71
N TRP A 77 -11.54 3.37 22.83
CA TRP A 77 -10.78 3.79 21.65
C TRP A 77 -10.16 2.62 20.87
N ASN A 78 -9.97 1.49 21.55
CA ASN A 78 -9.28 0.29 21.06
C ASN A 78 -10.23 -0.83 20.59
N VAL A 79 -11.52 -0.55 20.40
CA VAL A 79 -12.49 -1.55 19.88
C VAL A 79 -12.80 -1.34 18.40
N ALA A 80 -13.12 -2.43 17.70
CA ALA A 80 -13.58 -2.41 16.32
C ALA A 80 -14.46 -3.62 16.00
N ARG A 81 -15.28 -3.52 14.95
CA ARG A 81 -15.92 -4.70 14.35
C ARG A 81 -14.92 -5.42 13.46
N ILE A 82 -14.62 -6.68 13.77
CA ILE A 82 -13.66 -7.51 13.04
C ILE A 82 -14.41 -8.70 12.44
N ASP A 83 -14.07 -9.08 11.20
CA ASP A 83 -14.62 -10.23 10.47
C ASP A 83 -16.15 -10.20 10.31
N ASP A 84 -16.74 -9.01 10.10
CA ASP A 84 -18.19 -8.76 10.06
C ASP A 84 -18.94 -9.18 11.35
N GLY A 85 -18.20 -9.55 12.41
CA GLY A 85 -18.70 -10.07 13.67
C GLY A 85 -18.98 -8.99 14.72
N ALA A 86 -19.05 -9.41 15.98
CA ALA A 86 -19.24 -8.51 17.11
C ALA A 86 -18.06 -7.54 17.30
N GLU A 87 -18.30 -6.48 18.06
CA GLU A 87 -17.24 -5.59 18.52
C GLU A 87 -16.19 -6.36 19.34
N THR A 88 -14.91 -6.13 19.03
CA THR A 88 -13.78 -6.77 19.71
C THR A 88 -12.64 -5.78 19.92
N ASN A 89 -11.82 -6.02 20.93
CA ASN A 89 -10.61 -5.24 21.16
C ASN A 89 -9.58 -5.53 20.05
N PHE A 90 -8.88 -4.50 19.58
CA PHE A 90 -7.71 -4.67 18.75
C PHE A 90 -6.68 -5.56 19.47
N SER A 91 -6.27 -6.63 18.81
CA SER A 91 -5.19 -7.51 19.25
C SER A 91 -3.96 -7.32 18.38
N SER A 92 -2.82 -7.79 18.86
CA SER A 92 -1.67 -8.01 17.98
C SER A 92 -2.07 -8.91 16.81
N GLY A 93 -1.62 -8.59 15.60
CA GLY A 93 -1.86 -9.41 14.43
C GLY A 93 -1.81 -8.65 13.12
N THR A 94 -2.14 -9.37 12.06
CA THR A 94 -2.25 -8.83 10.71
C THR A 94 -3.72 -8.70 10.32
N PHE A 95 -4.06 -7.58 9.71
CA PHE A 95 -5.41 -7.20 9.38
C PHE A 95 -5.50 -6.72 7.93
N LEU A 96 -6.58 -7.08 7.27
CA LEU A 96 -6.99 -6.56 5.98
C LEU A 96 -8.03 -5.49 6.26
N ILE A 97 -7.67 -4.24 5.97
CA ILE A 97 -8.49 -3.07 6.29
C ILE A 97 -8.90 -2.41 4.97
N GLU A 98 -10.18 -2.17 4.81
CA GLU A 98 -10.73 -1.54 3.61
C GLU A 98 -11.94 -0.67 3.93
N ASN A 99 -12.31 0.17 2.98
CA ASN A 99 -13.48 1.01 3.08
C ASN A 99 -14.75 0.19 2.83
N ASP A 100 -15.74 0.31 3.72
CA ASP A 100 -17.08 -0.17 3.46
C ASP A 100 -17.88 0.88 2.71
N PHE A 101 -17.97 0.74 1.39
CA PHE A 101 -18.75 1.66 0.57
C PHE A 101 -20.27 1.51 0.70
N SER A 102 -20.78 0.59 1.55
CA SER A 102 -22.21 0.43 1.81
C SER A 102 -22.75 1.37 2.90
N THR A 103 -21.87 1.88 3.77
CA THR A 103 -22.27 2.76 4.88
C THR A 103 -21.34 3.96 4.99
N ASN A 104 -21.88 5.12 5.38
CA ASN A 104 -21.13 6.38 5.39
C ASN A 104 -20.82 6.86 6.82
N VAL A 105 -21.34 6.16 7.82
CA VAL A 105 -21.31 6.57 9.23
C VAL A 105 -21.17 5.34 10.12
N THR A 106 -20.39 5.48 11.19
CA THR A 106 -20.36 4.46 12.25
C THR A 106 -21.65 4.54 13.06
N LYS A 107 -22.43 3.46 13.07
CA LYS A 107 -23.68 3.38 13.85
C LYS A 107 -23.41 2.66 15.15
N PHE A 108 -23.89 3.25 16.24
CA PHE A 108 -23.80 2.70 17.58
C PHE A 108 -25.19 2.34 18.08
N GLY A 109 -25.29 1.28 18.85
CA GLY A 109 -26.54 0.85 19.45
C GLY A 109 -26.33 -0.33 20.37
N ASN A 110 -27.41 -0.96 20.79
CA ASN A 110 -27.31 -2.15 21.62
C ASN A 110 -27.13 -3.39 20.74
N ASP A 111 -26.17 -4.25 21.09
CA ASP A 111 -26.03 -5.56 20.47
C ASP A 111 -27.23 -6.47 20.78
N SER A 112 -27.22 -7.70 20.27
CA SER A 112 -28.23 -8.73 20.59
C SER A 112 -28.30 -9.10 22.08
N THR A 113 -27.35 -8.65 22.89
CA THR A 113 -27.24 -8.88 24.34
C THR A 113 -27.68 -7.67 25.16
N GLY A 114 -27.95 -6.53 24.51
CA GLY A 114 -28.32 -5.27 25.18
C GLY A 114 -27.14 -4.36 25.54
N ASN A 115 -25.90 -4.71 25.16
CA ASN A 115 -24.70 -3.93 25.44
C ASN A 115 -24.47 -2.87 24.36
N PHE A 116 -24.05 -1.67 24.77
CA PHE A 116 -23.67 -0.62 23.83
C PHE A 116 -22.46 -1.05 23.00
N SER A 117 -22.59 -1.00 21.68
CA SER A 117 -21.60 -1.51 20.72
C SER A 117 -21.70 -0.81 19.37
N ILE A 118 -20.65 -0.98 18.55
CA ILE A 118 -20.65 -0.62 17.14
C ILE A 118 -21.49 -1.64 16.35
N LEU A 119 -22.54 -1.18 15.67
CA LEU A 119 -23.43 -2.00 14.84
C LEU A 119 -23.00 -2.02 13.37
N GLU A 120 -22.60 -0.85 12.84
CA GLU A 120 -22.13 -0.69 11.47
C GLU A 120 -20.93 0.26 11.45
N SER A 121 -20.00 0.04 10.54
CA SER A 121 -18.78 0.83 10.38
C SER A 121 -18.51 1.07 8.89
N PRO A 122 -18.09 2.28 8.48
CA PRO A 122 -17.62 2.55 7.12
C PRO A 122 -16.24 1.94 6.84
N VAL A 123 -15.68 1.17 7.78
CA VAL A 123 -14.40 0.48 7.68
C VAL A 123 -14.63 -1.00 7.96
N LYS A 124 -14.28 -1.86 6.97
CA LYS A 124 -14.23 -3.31 7.15
C LYS A 124 -12.84 -3.71 7.58
N ILE A 125 -12.77 -4.50 8.64
CA ILE A 125 -11.53 -5.05 9.16
C ILE A 125 -11.71 -6.57 9.19
N LYS A 126 -10.84 -7.28 8.47
CA LYS A 126 -10.77 -8.74 8.52
C LYS A 126 -9.43 -9.16 9.10
N LYS A 127 -9.41 -10.13 10.01
CA LYS A 127 -8.16 -10.67 10.54
C LYS A 127 -7.53 -11.59 9.49
N ALA A 128 -6.29 -11.31 9.11
CA ALA A 128 -5.55 -12.14 8.16
C ALA A 128 -4.58 -13.07 8.90
N ASN A 129 -4.62 -14.35 8.52
CA ASN A 129 -3.62 -15.34 8.89
C ASN A 129 -2.97 -15.83 7.60
N PHE A 130 -1.85 -15.20 7.22
CA PHE A 130 -1.20 -15.56 5.97
C PHE A 130 -0.68 -16.99 5.97
N SER A 131 -0.89 -17.73 4.87
CA SER A 131 -0.47 -19.14 4.79
C SER A 131 1.05 -19.34 4.81
N SER A 132 1.81 -18.29 4.47
CA SER A 132 3.28 -18.30 4.37
C SER A 132 3.84 -16.89 4.55
N ASP A 133 5.09 -16.82 4.98
CA ASP A 133 5.84 -15.57 5.03
C ASP A 133 6.36 -15.10 3.67
N GLU A 134 6.28 -15.95 2.64
CA GLU A 134 6.65 -15.61 1.28
C GLU A 134 5.81 -14.46 0.71
N ILE A 135 6.49 -13.44 0.18
CA ILE A 135 5.86 -12.21 -0.32
C ILE A 135 4.82 -12.50 -1.40
N GLU A 136 5.05 -13.49 -2.27
CA GLU A 136 4.08 -13.85 -3.30
C GLU A 136 2.76 -14.38 -2.72
N LYS A 137 2.82 -15.25 -1.72
CA LYS A 137 1.59 -15.76 -1.09
C LYS A 137 0.86 -14.66 -0.34
N LYS A 138 1.59 -13.79 0.37
CA LYS A 138 1.03 -12.57 0.98
C LYS A 138 0.37 -11.69 -0.07
N PHE A 139 0.97 -11.53 -1.24
CA PHE A 139 0.39 -10.76 -2.34
C PHE A 139 -0.93 -11.36 -2.81
N GLN A 140 -0.98 -12.67 -3.06
CA GLN A 140 -2.21 -13.34 -3.52
C GLN A 140 -3.35 -13.23 -2.50
N GLU A 141 -3.05 -13.43 -1.22
CA GLU A 141 -4.05 -13.38 -0.14
C GLU A 141 -4.47 -11.95 0.21
N SER A 142 -3.65 -10.95 -0.15
CA SER A 142 -3.90 -9.54 0.13
C SER A 142 -4.07 -8.68 -1.12
N GLN A 143 -4.38 -9.27 -2.27
CA GLN A 143 -4.47 -8.55 -3.54
C GLN A 143 -5.64 -7.57 -3.58
N LEU A 144 -5.41 -6.39 -4.18
CA LEU A 144 -6.44 -5.40 -4.45
C LEU A 144 -6.96 -5.52 -5.89
N CYS A 145 -8.25 -5.30 -6.05
CA CYS A 145 -8.98 -5.30 -7.31
C CYS A 145 -9.65 -3.94 -7.50
N PHE A 146 -10.04 -3.64 -8.75
CA PHE A 146 -10.92 -2.52 -9.02
C PHE A 146 -12.38 -2.95 -8.95
N ASP A 147 -13.22 -2.12 -8.33
CA ASP A 147 -14.67 -2.19 -8.47
C ASP A 147 -15.16 -1.50 -9.75
N ASP A 148 -16.48 -1.48 -9.96
CA ASP A 148 -17.13 -0.83 -11.11
C ASP A 148 -16.87 0.69 -11.20
N TYR A 149 -16.39 1.31 -10.11
CA TYR A 149 -16.08 2.73 -10.00
C TYR A 149 -14.57 3.02 -10.02
N ASN A 150 -13.73 2.04 -10.36
CA ASN A 150 -12.26 2.14 -10.34
C ASN A 150 -11.68 2.47 -8.95
N ARG A 151 -12.34 2.04 -7.89
CA ARG A 151 -11.84 2.15 -6.51
C ARG A 151 -11.12 0.86 -6.14
N TYR A 152 -10.07 0.99 -5.34
CA TYR A 152 -9.36 -0.16 -4.80
C TYR A 152 -10.24 -0.84 -3.73
N ILE A 153 -10.57 -2.11 -3.98
CA ILE A 153 -11.25 -3.00 -3.04
C ILE A 153 -10.44 -4.28 -2.88
N ARG A 154 -10.68 -5.05 -1.82
CA ARG A 154 -10.12 -6.40 -1.75
C ARG A 154 -10.68 -7.25 -2.89
N CYS A 155 -9.84 -8.10 -3.47
CA CYS A 155 -10.33 -9.09 -4.41
C CYS A 155 -11.21 -10.09 -3.65
N ASP A 156 -12.52 -10.07 -3.88
CA ASP A 156 -13.44 -11.03 -3.27
C ASP A 156 -13.83 -12.09 -4.31
N GLY A 157 -13.61 -13.36 -3.98
CA GLY A 157 -13.87 -14.48 -4.90
C GLY A 157 -15.35 -14.70 -5.23
N ASP A 158 -16.24 -13.98 -4.53
CA ASP A 158 -17.69 -14.24 -4.50
C ASP A 158 -18.54 -13.19 -5.24
N THR A 159 -17.92 -12.34 -6.08
CA THR A 159 -18.71 -11.42 -6.90
C THR A 159 -19.06 -12.04 -8.25
N HIS A 160 -20.32 -11.91 -8.64
CA HIS A 160 -20.87 -12.27 -9.95
C HIS A 160 -20.30 -11.41 -11.12
N ARG A 161 -19.09 -10.85 -11.00
CA ARG A 161 -18.47 -9.89 -11.93
C ARG A 161 -16.96 -10.07 -12.00
N THR A 162 -16.39 -9.79 -13.17
CA THR A 162 -14.95 -9.89 -13.44
C THR A 162 -14.17 -8.79 -12.73
N GLN A 163 -13.61 -9.09 -11.57
CA GLN A 163 -12.62 -8.23 -10.93
C GLN A 163 -11.29 -8.38 -11.67
N SER A 164 -10.76 -7.27 -12.18
CA SER A 164 -9.41 -7.27 -12.75
C SER A 164 -8.41 -7.06 -11.62
N GLY A 165 -7.67 -8.10 -11.26
CA GLY A 165 -6.63 -8.05 -10.24
C GLY A 165 -5.60 -6.97 -10.55
N THR A 166 -5.36 -6.07 -9.60
CA THR A 166 -4.35 -5.03 -9.76
C THR A 166 -2.96 -5.57 -9.44
N THR A 167 -1.93 -4.78 -9.70
CA THR A 167 -0.55 -5.06 -9.30
C THR A 167 -0.26 -4.71 -7.84
N PHE A 168 -1.27 -4.34 -7.06
CA PHE A 168 -1.14 -3.87 -5.69
C PHE A 168 -1.82 -4.84 -4.73
N ALA A 169 -1.22 -5.00 -3.56
CA ALA A 169 -1.79 -5.71 -2.43
C ALA A 169 -1.55 -4.88 -1.16
N SER A 170 -2.46 -4.92 -0.19
CA SER A 170 -2.32 -4.15 1.05
C SER A 170 -2.71 -4.95 2.28
N TYR A 171 -1.99 -4.73 3.38
CA TYR A 171 -2.30 -5.29 4.69
C TYR A 171 -1.69 -4.42 5.78
N THR A 172 -2.21 -4.52 7.00
CA THR A 172 -1.72 -3.73 8.13
C THR A 172 -1.37 -4.66 9.28
N ASN A 173 -0.15 -4.53 9.81
CA ASN A 173 0.21 -5.16 11.06
C ASN A 173 -0.05 -4.20 12.21
N ILE A 174 -0.63 -4.73 13.28
CA ILE A 174 -0.91 -3.97 14.49
C ILE A 174 -0.12 -4.59 15.63
N PHE A 175 0.69 -3.79 16.30
CA PHE A 175 1.50 -4.19 17.44
C PHE A 175 1.09 -3.40 18.68
N PRO A 176 0.73 -4.03 19.80
CA PRO A 176 0.43 -3.33 21.03
C PRO A 176 1.66 -2.62 21.60
N MET A 177 1.44 -1.47 22.23
CA MET A 177 2.43 -0.70 22.96
C MET A 177 2.09 -0.70 24.44
N TYR A 178 3.10 -0.96 25.27
CA TYR A 178 3.03 -0.89 26.72
C TYR A 178 4.05 0.16 27.19
N PHE A 179 3.61 1.21 27.88
CA PHE A 179 4.54 2.16 28.49
C PHE A 179 4.89 1.68 29.90
N GLY A 180 6.18 1.58 30.20
CA GLY A 180 6.68 1.25 31.52
C GLY A 180 7.57 2.38 32.06
N SER A 181 7.47 2.66 33.35
CA SER A 181 8.44 3.52 34.07
C SER A 181 9.64 2.68 34.48
N GLY A 182 10.77 2.81 33.78
CA GLY A 182 11.96 2.02 34.06
C GLY A 182 12.79 2.51 35.25
N ALA A 183 13.13 1.59 36.16
CA ALA A 183 14.39 1.63 36.91
C ALA A 183 14.98 0.24 37.27
N THR A 184 14.19 -0.84 37.29
CA THR A 184 14.67 -2.16 37.76
C THR A 184 14.13 -3.37 37.00
N GLY A 185 13.81 -3.23 35.71
CA GLY A 185 13.36 -4.37 34.89
C GLY A 185 12.01 -4.98 35.31
N THR A 186 11.27 -4.28 36.18
CA THR A 186 9.88 -4.61 36.51
C THR A 186 9.00 -3.69 35.70
N THR A 187 8.28 -4.24 34.72
CA THR A 187 7.23 -3.54 33.97
C THR A 187 6.07 -3.27 34.91
N THR A 188 6.02 -2.12 35.55
CA THR A 188 4.77 -1.65 36.14
C THR A 188 3.87 -1.19 35.00
N ILE A 189 2.86 -2.01 34.74
CA ILE A 189 1.76 -1.70 33.83
C ILE A 189 1.07 -0.45 34.40
N VAL A 190 0.98 0.61 33.60
CA VAL A 190 0.40 1.90 34.01
C VAL A 190 -1.14 1.89 33.93
N ASP A 191 -1.75 0.80 33.46
CA ASP A 191 -3.20 0.56 33.49
C ASP A 191 -3.52 -0.71 34.30
N GLU A 192 -4.61 -0.68 35.08
CA GLU A 192 -4.99 -1.70 36.06
C GLU A 192 -5.34 -3.07 35.42
N ASN A 193 -5.50 -3.11 34.09
CA ASN A 193 -6.06 -4.24 33.34
C ASN A 193 -5.16 -4.82 32.22
N ASP A 194 -3.85 -4.49 32.16
CA ASP A 194 -2.93 -4.97 31.10
C ASP A 194 -3.37 -4.59 29.66
N ASN A 195 -4.20 -3.56 29.53
CA ASN A 195 -4.64 -3.04 28.24
C ASN A 195 -3.48 -2.28 27.57
N PRO A 196 -3.26 -2.49 26.26
CA PRO A 196 -2.26 -1.74 25.52
C PRO A 196 -2.62 -0.25 25.53
N GLN A 197 -1.63 0.59 25.86
CA GLN A 197 -1.80 2.04 25.99
C GLN A 197 -1.66 2.76 24.63
N GLY A 198 -1.23 2.00 23.63
CA GLY A 198 -1.15 2.41 22.24
C GLY A 198 -1.00 1.21 21.32
N PHE A 199 -1.06 1.46 20.02
CA PHE A 199 -0.70 0.50 18.99
C PHE A 199 0.23 1.15 17.98
N ILE A 200 1.23 0.41 17.54
CA ILE A 200 1.98 0.73 16.33
C ILE A 200 1.23 0.08 15.18
N LEU A 201 0.74 0.92 14.28
CA LEU A 201 0.26 0.48 12.98
C LEU A 201 1.43 0.47 12.00
N ASP A 202 1.56 -0.64 11.29
CA ASP A 202 2.53 -0.86 10.24
C ASP A 202 1.76 -1.25 8.98
N ALA A 203 1.31 -0.22 8.24
CA ALA A 203 0.63 -0.41 6.97
C ALA A 203 1.65 -0.82 5.91
N ARG A 204 1.33 -1.86 5.14
CA ARG A 204 2.19 -2.42 4.11
C ARG A 204 1.45 -2.52 2.79
N VAL A 205 2.16 -2.15 1.73
CA VAL A 205 1.68 -2.29 0.35
C VAL A 205 2.73 -3.03 -0.47
N ILE A 206 2.31 -4.11 -1.12
CA ILE A 206 3.15 -4.88 -2.04
C ILE A 206 2.80 -4.47 -3.47
N VAL A 207 3.83 -4.19 -4.27
CA VAL A 207 3.73 -3.91 -5.71
C VAL A 207 4.36 -5.05 -6.48
N ARG A 208 3.62 -5.62 -7.44
CA ARG A 208 4.10 -6.62 -8.39
C ARG A 208 4.44 -5.98 -9.73
N ASP A 209 5.71 -6.05 -10.15
CA ASP A 209 6.18 -5.64 -11.48
C ASP A 209 6.81 -6.86 -12.19
N GLY A 210 6.03 -7.51 -13.05
CA GLY A 210 6.40 -8.81 -13.62
C GLY A 210 6.54 -9.88 -12.53
N ASN A 211 7.74 -10.43 -12.38
CA ASN A 211 8.08 -11.44 -11.36
C ASN A 211 8.71 -10.83 -10.09
N VAL A 212 8.82 -9.50 -10.02
CA VAL A 212 9.47 -8.81 -8.90
C VAL A 212 8.41 -8.23 -7.99
N TYR A 213 8.56 -8.49 -6.70
CA TYR A 213 7.72 -7.93 -5.64
C TYR A 213 8.52 -6.90 -4.86
N ARG A 214 7.90 -5.74 -4.62
CA ARG A 214 8.45 -4.68 -3.77
C ARG A 214 7.46 -4.37 -2.69
N GLU A 215 7.91 -4.38 -1.46
CA GLU A 215 7.09 -4.00 -0.30
C GLU A 215 7.47 -2.59 0.15
N TYR A 216 6.46 -1.81 0.50
CA TYR A 216 6.58 -0.47 1.05
C TYR A 216 5.80 -0.42 2.36
N ASP A 217 6.34 0.27 3.35
CA ASP A 217 5.72 0.41 4.67
C ASP A 217 5.50 1.87 5.05
N ALA A 218 4.47 2.10 5.87
CA ALA A 218 4.23 3.34 6.58
C ALA A 218 3.78 3.02 8.00
N LYS A 219 4.52 3.58 8.97
CA LYS A 219 4.28 3.31 10.38
C LYS A 219 3.73 4.54 11.10
N THR A 220 2.77 4.34 11.97
CA THR A 220 2.28 5.38 12.87
C THR A 220 1.85 4.79 14.19
N ALA A 221 1.94 5.57 15.26
CA ALA A 221 1.39 5.19 16.55
C ALA A 221 -0.03 5.73 16.68
N ILE A 222 -0.90 4.94 17.28
CA ILE A 222 -2.22 5.35 17.74
C ILE A 222 -2.27 5.11 19.24
N THR A 223 -2.64 6.13 20.00
CA THR A 223 -2.82 6.03 21.45
C THR A 223 -4.19 6.54 21.84
N ASP A 224 -4.59 6.22 23.06
CA ASP A 224 -5.56 7.03 23.77
C ASP A 224 -4.97 8.44 23.97
N TRP A 225 -5.78 9.48 23.78
CA TRP A 225 -5.40 10.87 24.05
C TRP A 225 -6.24 11.48 25.18
N GLN A 226 -7.23 10.74 25.69
CA GLN A 226 -8.08 11.17 26.79
C GLN A 226 -7.51 10.80 28.17
N ARG A 227 -6.42 10.02 28.23
CA ARG A 227 -5.69 9.70 29.45
C ARG A 227 -4.27 10.27 29.44
#